data_AF-A0A8S7CVB3-F1
#
_entry.id   AF-A0A8S7CVB3-F1
#
_cell.length_a   1.000
_cell.length_b   1.000
_cell.length_c   1.000
_cell.angle_alpha   90.00
_cell.angle_beta   90.00
_cell.angle_gamma   90.00
#
_symmetry.space_group_name_H-M   'P 1'
#
loop_
_entity.id
_entity.type
_entity.pdbx_description
1 polymer ?
#
loop_
_entity_poly.entity_id
_entity_poly.type
_entity_poly.pdbx_seq_one_letter_code
_entity_poly.pdbx_strand_id
1 'polypeptide(L)'
;MLKVSCDDGSTNVKLAWLEDGEVRTSLSGNSFKEGWNPGLFNAGKVYNYVVDGKKYTYDLGSTAVIGTTHVSYQYSTTNLLAIHHALLTSGLQPQDVELTVTLPVTEFFDNDNQPNEERIERKKANVLREISLNKGETFKIKKVNVMPESLPAAFESLKKDKVNKLERSLIIDLGGTTLDCGLILGAFEGISEIRGY
;
A
#
# COMPACT_ATOMS: atom_id res chain seq x y z
N MET A 1 -8.07 -14.91 -11.32
CA MET A 1 -7.33 -14.25 -10.23
C MET A 1 -7.57 -12.76 -10.37
N LEU A 2 -8.16 -12.14 -9.34
CA LEU A 2 -8.47 -10.71 -9.37
C LEU A 2 -7.17 -9.91 -9.26
N LYS A 3 -7.07 -8.82 -10.03
CA LYS A 3 -5.95 -7.87 -9.94
C LYS A 3 -6.42 -6.66 -9.15
N VAL A 4 -5.66 -6.30 -8.12
CA VAL A 4 -5.99 -5.17 -7.24
C VAL A 4 -4.78 -4.25 -7.15
N SER A 5 -4.98 -2.97 -7.45
CA SER A 5 -4.01 -1.92 -7.17
C SER A 5 -4.18 -1.47 -5.72
N CYS A 6 -3.07 -1.30 -5.01
CA CYS A 6 -3.04 -1.08 -3.57
C CYS A 6 -2.01 0.01 -3.25
N ASP A 7 -2.45 1.24 -3.08
CA ASP A 7 -1.63 2.29 -2.44
C ASP A 7 -1.73 2.07 -0.93
N ASP A 8 -0.71 1.45 -0.36
CA ASP A 8 -0.67 0.97 1.02
C ASP A 8 0.08 1.89 1.97
N GLY A 9 -0.09 3.20 1.77
CA GLY A 9 0.49 4.26 2.60
C GLY A 9 0.26 4.10 4.11
N SER A 10 1.11 4.77 4.89
CA SER A 10 1.17 4.67 6.35
C SER A 10 -0.07 5.17 7.09
N THR A 11 -0.86 6.06 6.50
CA THR A 11 -2.10 6.57 7.10
C THR A 11 -3.31 5.74 6.70
N ASN A 12 -3.48 5.49 5.39
CA ASN A 12 -4.60 4.75 4.83
C ASN A 12 -4.13 3.89 3.67
N VAL A 13 -4.72 2.71 3.54
CA VAL A 13 -4.64 1.84 2.37
C VAL A 13 -5.80 2.16 1.43
N LYS A 14 -5.49 2.40 0.16
CA LYS A 14 -6.44 2.65 -0.92
C LYS A 14 -6.37 1.47 -1.89
N LEU A 15 -7.51 0.86 -2.16
CA LEU A 15 -7.63 -0.22 -3.12
C LEU A 15 -8.38 0.26 -4.35
N ALA A 16 -7.98 -0.24 -5.53
CA ALA A 16 -8.73 -0.11 -6.76
C ALA A 16 -8.70 -1.42 -7.56
N TRP A 17 -9.84 -1.81 -8.13
CA TRP A 17 -9.94 -2.97 -9.01
C TRP A 17 -10.99 -2.73 -10.09
N LEU A 18 -10.95 -3.55 -11.15
CA LEU A 18 -11.97 -3.54 -12.19
C LEU A 18 -13.03 -4.57 -11.88
N GLU A 19 -14.29 -4.17 -11.94
CA GLU A 19 -15.47 -5.00 -11.81
C GLU A 19 -16.49 -4.55 -12.86
N ASP A 20 -16.89 -5.47 -13.76
CA ASP A 20 -17.81 -5.18 -14.87
C ASP A 20 -17.42 -3.99 -15.77
N GLY A 21 -16.11 -3.76 -15.92
CA GLY A 21 -15.57 -2.64 -16.69
C GLY A 21 -15.55 -1.30 -15.96
N GLU A 22 -16.06 -1.24 -14.74
CA GLU A 22 -16.00 -0.08 -13.85
C GLU A 22 -14.84 -0.19 -12.86
N VAL A 23 -14.22 0.95 -12.54
CA VAL A 23 -13.24 1.03 -11.46
C VAL A 23 -13.98 1.11 -10.13
N ARG A 24 -13.79 0.11 -9.27
CA ARG A 24 -14.22 0.12 -7.88
C ARG A 24 -13.06 0.54 -6.99
N THR A 25 -13.36 1.22 -5.89
CA THR A 25 -12.35 1.66 -4.91
C THR A 25 -12.78 1.36 -3.48
N SER A 26 -11.80 1.20 -2.59
CA SER A 26 -12.02 1.09 -1.14
C SER A 26 -10.92 1.83 -0.39
N LEU A 27 -11.26 2.35 0.80
CA LEU A 27 -10.35 3.05 1.69
C LEU A 27 -10.39 2.41 3.08
N SER A 28 -9.22 2.14 3.65
CA SER A 28 -9.10 1.59 5.00
C SER A 28 -8.01 2.34 5.77
N GLY A 29 -8.35 2.90 6.93
CA GLY A 29 -7.37 3.55 7.80
C GLY A 29 -6.51 2.55 8.57
N ASN A 30 -5.26 2.91 8.84
CA ASN A 30 -4.32 2.09 9.60
C ASN A 30 -4.51 2.30 11.10
N SER A 31 -4.88 1.24 11.81
CA SER A 31 -5.02 1.31 13.28
C SER A 31 -4.93 -0.09 13.88
N PHE A 32 -3.72 -0.55 14.18
CA PHE A 32 -3.48 -1.89 14.71
C PHE A 32 -2.73 -1.83 16.04
N LYS A 33 -3.04 -2.78 16.93
CA LYS A 33 -2.30 -3.01 18.18
C LYS A 33 -1.92 -4.47 18.34
N GLU A 34 -0.94 -4.73 19.20
CA GLU A 34 -0.61 -6.09 19.62
C GLU A 34 -1.71 -6.68 20.53
N GLY A 35 -1.82 -8.01 20.49
CA GLY A 35 -2.84 -8.75 21.22
C GLY A 35 -4.15 -8.90 20.45
N TRP A 36 -5.07 -9.68 21.02
CA TRP A 36 -6.41 -9.90 20.50
C TRP A 36 -7.45 -9.08 21.25
N ASN A 37 -8.45 -8.57 20.54
CA ASN A 37 -9.64 -8.02 21.16
C ASN A 37 -10.65 -9.15 21.43
N PRO A 38 -11.15 -9.32 22.67
CA PRO A 38 -12.10 -10.37 22.99
C PRO A 38 -13.46 -10.22 22.31
N GLY A 39 -13.82 -9.03 21.81
CA GLY A 39 -15.10 -8.76 21.18
C GLY A 39 -16.26 -8.91 22.18
N LEU A 40 -16.46 -7.91 23.03
CA LEU A 40 -17.51 -7.94 24.05
C LEU A 40 -18.81 -7.31 23.54
N PHE A 41 -19.96 -7.87 23.95
CA PHE A 41 -21.31 -7.30 23.85
C PHE A 41 -21.74 -6.76 22.47
N ASN A 42 -21.83 -7.61 21.44
CA ASN A 42 -22.37 -7.23 20.11
C ASN A 42 -21.70 -6.00 19.45
N ALA A 43 -20.48 -5.65 19.85
CA ALA A 43 -19.74 -4.47 19.36
C ALA A 43 -19.25 -4.56 17.90
N GLY A 44 -19.86 -5.41 17.07
CA GLY A 44 -19.52 -5.59 15.67
C GLY A 44 -18.43 -6.64 15.42
N LYS A 45 -18.02 -6.74 14.15
CA LYS A 45 -17.02 -7.71 13.69
C LYS A 45 -15.64 -7.31 14.17
N VAL A 46 -14.96 -8.23 14.87
CA VAL A 46 -13.58 -8.05 15.32
C VAL A 46 -12.62 -8.74 14.37
N TYR A 47 -11.52 -8.06 14.06
CA TYR A 47 -10.47 -8.57 13.18
C TYR A 47 -9.20 -8.88 13.97
N ASN A 48 -9.11 -10.12 14.45
CA ASN A 48 -7.98 -10.64 15.21
C ASN A 48 -7.07 -11.46 14.28
N TYR A 49 -5.86 -10.98 14.05
CA TYR A 49 -4.88 -11.58 13.15
C TYR A 49 -3.80 -12.35 13.89
N VAL A 50 -3.17 -13.29 13.19
CA VAL A 50 -1.89 -13.90 13.60
C VAL A 50 -0.90 -13.84 12.45
N VAL A 51 0.29 -13.33 12.73
CA VAL A 51 1.43 -13.27 11.81
C VAL A 51 2.68 -13.69 12.59
N ASP A 52 3.46 -14.64 12.06
CA ASP A 52 4.67 -15.18 12.69
C ASP A 52 4.47 -15.57 14.17
N GLY A 53 3.33 -16.19 14.47
CA GLY A 53 2.95 -16.59 15.84
C GLY A 53 2.56 -15.45 16.78
N LYS A 54 2.62 -14.18 16.36
CA LYS A 54 2.22 -13.01 17.15
C LYS A 54 0.79 -12.58 16.81
N LYS A 55 0.10 -12.07 17.82
CA LYS A 55 -1.32 -11.69 17.77
C LYS A 55 -1.47 -10.19 17.57
N TYR A 56 -2.38 -9.80 16.67
CA TYR A 56 -2.69 -8.41 16.37
C TYR A 56 -4.20 -8.19 16.21
N THR A 57 -4.65 -6.95 16.40
CA THR A 57 -6.05 -6.57 16.20
C THR A 57 -6.17 -5.20 15.56
N TYR A 58 -7.15 -5.05 14.69
CA TYR A 58 -7.61 -3.73 14.25
C TYR A 58 -8.42 -3.02 15.34
N ASP A 59 -8.07 -1.79 15.68
CA ASP A 59 -8.71 -1.01 16.74
C ASP A 59 -8.54 0.51 16.50
N LEU A 60 -9.58 1.17 15.99
CA LEU A 60 -9.59 2.62 15.69
C LEU A 60 -9.56 3.52 16.94
N GLY A 61 -9.92 3.01 18.12
CA GLY A 61 -10.07 3.81 19.33
C GLY A 61 -8.92 3.65 20.34
N SER A 62 -7.96 2.79 20.05
CA SER A 62 -6.88 2.46 20.99
C SER A 62 -5.78 3.52 20.99
N THR A 63 -5.32 3.91 22.18
CA THR A 63 -4.10 4.73 22.33
C THR A 63 -2.80 3.92 22.17
N ALA A 64 -2.90 2.59 22.22
CA ALA A 64 -1.77 1.66 22.05
C ALA A 64 -1.55 1.23 20.59
N VAL A 65 -1.99 2.04 19.62
CA VAL A 65 -1.82 1.75 18.19
C VAL A 65 -0.34 1.82 17.83
N ILE A 66 0.11 0.84 17.05
CA ILE A 66 1.47 0.79 16.51
C ILE A 66 1.60 1.97 15.55
N GLY A 67 2.56 2.87 15.82
CA GLY A 67 2.85 3.98 14.92
C GLY A 67 3.25 3.48 13.54
N THR A 68 2.76 4.15 12.49
CA THR A 68 2.99 3.76 11.09
C THR A 68 3.74 4.84 10.29
N THR A 69 3.94 6.02 10.87
CA THR A 69 4.41 7.24 10.21
C THR A 69 5.94 7.26 10.10
N HIS A 70 6.51 6.19 9.57
CA HIS A 70 7.94 6.00 9.39
C HIS A 70 8.21 5.07 8.20
N VAL A 71 9.33 5.25 7.51
CA VAL A 71 9.64 4.52 6.26
C VAL A 71 9.65 2.99 6.45
N SER A 72 10.17 2.50 7.58
CA SER A 72 10.23 1.06 7.85
C SER A 72 8.86 0.37 7.97
N TYR A 73 7.77 1.14 8.07
CA TYR A 73 6.40 0.63 8.03
C TYR A 73 6.18 -0.20 6.75
N GLN A 74 6.73 0.23 5.61
CA GLN A 74 6.53 -0.42 4.31
C GLN A 74 6.99 -1.88 4.27
N TYR A 75 7.90 -2.26 5.17
CA TYR A 75 8.46 -3.61 5.29
C TYR A 75 7.99 -4.33 6.56
N SER A 76 7.03 -3.75 7.28
CA SER A 76 6.61 -4.20 8.61
C SER A 76 5.42 -5.16 8.56
N THR A 77 5.22 -5.90 9.66
CA THR A 77 3.99 -6.66 9.90
C THR A 77 2.74 -5.75 9.88
N THR A 78 2.85 -4.51 10.36
CA THR A 78 1.70 -3.57 10.37
C THR A 78 1.23 -3.24 8.96
N ASN A 79 2.15 -3.14 7.99
CA ASN A 79 1.78 -2.97 6.58
C ASN A 79 1.07 -4.20 6.01
N LEU A 80 1.56 -5.41 6.29
CA LEU A 80 0.86 -6.66 5.90
C LEU A 80 -0.56 -6.72 6.50
N LEU A 81 -0.71 -6.38 7.78
CA LEU A 81 -2.00 -6.31 8.46
C LEU A 81 -2.93 -5.31 7.78
N ALA A 82 -2.43 -4.12 7.44
CA ALA A 82 -3.19 -3.06 6.78
C ALA A 82 -3.71 -3.49 5.42
N ILE A 83 -2.86 -4.09 4.57
CA ILE A 83 -3.24 -4.60 3.24
C ILE A 83 -4.35 -5.64 3.37
N HIS A 84 -4.17 -6.65 4.23
CA HIS A 84 -5.17 -7.70 4.40
C HIS A 84 -6.47 -7.17 5.01
N HIS A 85 -6.39 -6.23 5.94
CA HIS A 85 -7.57 -5.60 6.50
C HIS A 85 -8.35 -4.83 5.44
N ALA A 86 -7.66 -4.02 4.61
CA ALA A 86 -8.27 -3.28 3.53
C ALA A 86 -8.97 -4.21 2.52
N LEU A 87 -8.35 -5.34 2.16
CA LEU A 87 -8.98 -6.35 1.31
C LEU A 87 -10.25 -6.92 1.97
N LEU A 88 -10.19 -7.25 3.25
CA LEU A 88 -11.32 -7.81 4.01
C LEU A 88 -12.46 -6.81 4.27
N THR A 89 -12.19 -5.52 4.19
CA THR A 89 -13.20 -4.45 4.36
C THR A 89 -13.62 -3.82 3.03
N SER A 90 -13.04 -4.26 1.90
CA SER A 90 -13.37 -3.76 0.56
C SER A 90 -14.74 -4.17 0.02
N GLY A 91 -15.39 -5.16 0.65
CA GLY A 91 -16.62 -5.80 0.14
C GLY A 91 -16.37 -7.01 -0.77
N LEU A 92 -15.13 -7.22 -1.22
CA LEU A 92 -14.73 -8.43 -1.94
C LEU A 92 -14.76 -9.66 -1.02
N GLN A 93 -15.09 -10.81 -1.60
CA GLN A 93 -14.96 -12.10 -0.91
C GLN A 93 -13.51 -12.59 -0.98
N PRO A 94 -12.99 -13.21 0.11
CA PRO A 94 -11.65 -13.81 0.13
C PRO A 94 -11.42 -14.74 -1.05
N GLN A 95 -10.34 -14.50 -1.79
CA GLN A 95 -9.95 -15.25 -2.99
C GLN A 95 -8.46 -15.10 -3.27
N ASP A 96 -7.98 -15.77 -4.32
CA ASP A 96 -6.63 -15.57 -4.86
C ASP A 96 -6.54 -14.23 -5.60
N VAL A 97 -5.53 -13.42 -5.24
CA VAL A 97 -5.31 -12.08 -5.81
C VAL A 97 -3.88 -11.87 -6.30
N GLU A 98 -3.73 -11.06 -7.34
CA GLU A 98 -2.47 -10.40 -7.73
C GLU A 98 -2.56 -8.95 -7.27
N LEU A 99 -1.59 -8.52 -6.47
CA LEU A 99 -1.49 -7.16 -5.97
C LEU A 99 -0.42 -6.37 -6.70
N THR A 100 -0.73 -5.11 -6.97
CA THR A 100 0.28 -4.09 -7.28
C THR A 100 0.30 -3.12 -6.11
N VAL A 101 1.34 -3.20 -5.27
CA VAL A 101 1.54 -2.35 -4.09
C VAL A 101 2.46 -1.17 -4.41
N THR A 102 2.63 -0.23 -3.48
CA THR A 102 3.52 0.91 -3.68
C THR A 102 4.71 0.95 -2.70
N LEU A 103 5.74 1.68 -3.10
CA LEU A 103 6.81 2.15 -2.21
C LEU A 103 6.97 3.67 -2.39
N PRO A 104 7.25 4.42 -1.30
CA PRO A 104 7.67 5.81 -1.41
C PRO A 104 8.76 5.97 -2.46
N VAL A 105 8.76 7.09 -3.17
CA VAL A 105 9.64 7.29 -4.34
C VAL A 105 11.12 7.12 -3.95
N THR A 106 11.50 7.62 -2.78
CA THR A 106 12.86 7.50 -2.20
C THR A 106 13.22 6.08 -1.73
N GLU A 107 12.24 5.21 -1.56
CA GLU A 107 12.43 3.80 -1.25
C GLU A 107 12.46 2.95 -2.52
N PHE A 108 11.65 3.29 -3.52
CA PHE A 108 11.61 2.60 -4.80
C PHE A 108 12.88 2.83 -5.61
N PHE A 109 13.40 4.06 -5.63
CA PHE A 109 14.63 4.40 -6.34
C PHE A 109 15.84 4.53 -5.39
N ASP A 110 17.02 4.20 -5.89
CA ASP A 110 18.29 4.44 -5.22
C ASP A 110 18.83 5.85 -5.49
N ASN A 111 20.06 6.12 -5.00
CA ASN A 111 20.70 7.43 -5.15
C ASN A 111 21.05 7.79 -6.60
N ASP A 112 21.05 6.80 -7.51
CA ASP A 112 21.30 6.96 -8.94
C ASP A 112 19.98 6.98 -9.75
N ASN A 113 18.84 7.15 -9.06
CA ASN A 113 17.48 7.11 -9.61
C ASN A 113 17.17 5.81 -10.36
N GLN A 114 17.83 4.69 -10.00
CA GLN A 114 17.52 3.37 -10.52
C GLN A 114 16.61 2.61 -9.56
N PRO A 115 15.75 1.68 -10.04
CA PRO A 115 14.96 0.83 -9.17
C PRO A 115 15.86 0.08 -8.17
N ASN A 116 15.58 0.24 -6.88
CA ASN A 116 16.28 -0.47 -5.82
C ASN A 116 15.68 -1.87 -5.65
N GLU A 117 16.22 -2.83 -6.42
CA GLU A 117 15.71 -4.20 -6.44
C GLU A 117 15.72 -4.88 -5.06
N GLU A 118 16.68 -4.57 -4.18
CA GLU A 118 16.71 -5.12 -2.82
C GLU A 118 15.48 -4.70 -2.01
N ARG A 119 15.15 -3.40 -2.03
CA ARG A 119 13.97 -2.86 -1.33
C ARG A 119 12.67 -3.34 -1.95
N ILE A 120 12.61 -3.41 -3.28
CA ILE A 120 11.47 -3.93 -4.02
C ILE A 120 11.20 -5.39 -3.65
N GLU A 121 12.22 -6.25 -3.65
CA GLU A 121 12.07 -7.65 -3.27
C GLU A 121 11.75 -7.80 -1.77
N ARG A 122 12.33 -6.96 -0.91
CA ARG A 122 11.97 -6.93 0.52
C ARG A 122 10.50 -6.58 0.74
N LYS A 123 9.96 -5.62 -0.03
CA LYS A 123 8.53 -5.26 -0.01
C LYS A 123 7.67 -6.45 -0.45
N LYS A 124 7.99 -7.07 -1.58
CA LYS A 124 7.27 -8.27 -2.07
C LYS A 124 7.29 -9.39 -1.03
N ALA A 125 8.46 -9.67 -0.45
CA ALA A 125 8.62 -10.69 0.57
C ALA A 125 7.73 -10.41 1.80
N ASN A 126 7.64 -9.15 2.24
CA ASN A 126 6.75 -8.78 3.34
C ASN A 126 5.27 -9.04 3.00
N VAL A 127 4.82 -8.64 1.82
CA VAL A 127 3.41 -8.75 1.39
C VAL A 127 3.00 -10.20 1.11
N LEU A 128 3.96 -11.06 0.76
CA LEU A 128 3.75 -12.49 0.53
C LEU A 128 3.77 -13.36 1.80
N ARG A 129 4.06 -12.78 2.98
CA ARG A 129 4.06 -13.51 4.25
C ARG A 129 2.68 -14.09 4.57
N GLU A 130 2.69 -15.22 5.26
CA GLU A 130 1.46 -15.85 5.72
C GLU A 130 0.81 -15.06 6.87
N ILE A 131 -0.52 -14.99 6.82
CA ILE A 131 -1.36 -14.33 7.82
C ILE A 131 -2.67 -15.09 7.95
N SER A 132 -3.16 -15.24 9.18
CA SER A 132 -4.45 -15.85 9.46
C SER A 132 -5.37 -14.89 10.21
N LEU A 133 -6.67 -15.09 10.03
CA LEU A 133 -7.73 -14.37 10.72
C LEU A 133 -8.47 -15.34 11.64
N ASN A 134 -8.60 -14.98 12.91
CA ASN A 134 -9.35 -15.79 13.86
C ASN A 134 -10.82 -15.89 13.43
N LYS A 135 -11.32 -17.13 13.29
CA LYS A 135 -12.70 -17.42 12.86
C LYS A 135 -13.09 -16.77 11.52
N GLY A 136 -12.15 -16.66 10.59
CA GLY A 136 -12.43 -16.14 9.26
C GLY A 136 -11.39 -16.56 8.24
N GLU A 137 -11.64 -16.20 6.99
CA GLU A 137 -10.73 -16.45 5.88
C GLU A 137 -9.99 -15.17 5.51
N THR A 138 -8.78 -15.33 4.97
CA THR A 138 -7.96 -14.25 4.42
C THR A 138 -7.84 -14.41 2.90
N PHE A 139 -7.61 -13.30 2.21
CA PHE A 139 -7.19 -13.33 0.81
C PHE A 139 -5.85 -14.05 0.68
N LYS A 140 -5.63 -14.74 -0.44
CA LYS A 140 -4.35 -15.38 -0.76
C LYS A 140 -3.65 -14.55 -1.82
N ILE A 141 -2.62 -13.81 -1.41
CA ILE A 141 -1.81 -13.01 -2.32
C ILE A 141 -0.86 -13.96 -3.06
N LYS A 142 -1.09 -14.15 -4.36
CA LYS A 142 -0.33 -15.10 -5.20
C LYS A 142 0.82 -14.44 -5.95
N LYS A 143 0.69 -13.16 -6.24
CA LYS A 143 1.69 -12.38 -6.97
C LYS A 143 1.66 -10.94 -6.49
N VAL A 144 2.86 -10.35 -6.37
CA VAL A 144 3.05 -8.96 -5.96
C VAL A 144 3.92 -8.25 -6.98
N ASN A 145 3.42 -7.15 -7.53
CA ASN A 145 4.18 -6.16 -8.26
C ASN A 145 4.34 -4.93 -7.36
N VAL A 146 5.40 -4.15 -7.55
CA VAL A 146 5.66 -2.93 -6.77
C VAL A 146 5.82 -1.78 -7.75
N MET A 147 5.18 -0.64 -7.46
CA MET A 147 5.35 0.61 -8.20
C MET A 147 5.83 1.73 -7.28
N PRO A 148 6.54 2.74 -7.80
CA PRO A 148 6.81 3.94 -7.04
C PRO A 148 5.51 4.70 -6.76
N GLU A 149 5.38 5.28 -5.58
CA GLU A 149 4.26 6.18 -5.23
C GLU A 149 4.21 7.38 -6.20
N SER A 150 3.00 7.84 -6.48
CA SER A 150 2.68 9.10 -7.20
C SER A 150 3.14 9.26 -8.65
N LEU A 151 4.20 8.60 -9.07
CA LEU A 151 4.64 8.59 -10.46
C LEU A 151 3.57 7.98 -11.40
N PRO A 152 2.99 6.79 -11.14
CA PRO A 152 1.95 6.24 -12.01
C PRO A 152 0.73 7.15 -12.18
N ALA A 153 0.40 7.95 -11.17
CA ALA A 153 -0.74 8.87 -11.20
C ALA A 153 -0.55 10.01 -12.23
N ALA A 154 0.70 10.46 -12.43
CA ALA A 154 1.00 11.53 -13.38
C ALA A 154 1.00 11.05 -14.84
N PHE A 155 1.24 9.76 -15.08
CA PHE A 155 1.48 9.22 -16.43
C PHE A 155 0.38 9.57 -17.44
N GLU A 156 -0.89 9.37 -17.08
CA GLU A 156 -2.01 9.67 -17.98
C GLU A 156 -2.21 11.17 -18.19
N SER A 157 -1.92 12.01 -17.19
CA SER A 157 -1.96 13.48 -17.35
C SER A 157 -0.87 13.94 -18.31
N LEU A 158 0.38 13.50 -18.11
CA LEU A 158 1.51 13.87 -18.96
C LEU A 158 1.31 13.46 -20.42
N LYS A 159 0.73 12.28 -20.64
CA LYS A 159 0.33 11.81 -21.98
C LYS A 159 -0.75 12.68 -22.60
N LYS A 160 -1.81 13.00 -21.84
CA LYS A 160 -2.93 13.83 -22.32
C LYS A 160 -2.47 15.23 -22.70
N ASP A 161 -1.56 15.78 -21.90
CA ASP A 161 -1.00 17.12 -22.10
C ASP A 161 0.08 17.16 -23.20
N LYS A 162 0.41 15.99 -23.79
CA LYS A 162 1.42 15.83 -24.86
C LYS A 162 2.77 16.42 -24.47
N VAL A 163 3.16 16.23 -23.22
CA VAL A 163 4.44 16.73 -22.69
C VAL A 163 5.58 16.20 -23.55
N ASN A 164 6.40 17.13 -24.04
CA ASN A 164 7.49 16.81 -24.94
C ASN A 164 8.71 16.28 -24.18
N LYS A 165 9.61 15.58 -24.89
CA LYS A 165 10.77 14.89 -24.30
C LYS A 165 11.79 15.79 -23.61
N LEU A 166 11.71 17.11 -23.80
CA LEU A 166 12.62 18.10 -23.21
C LEU A 166 11.95 18.89 -22.08
N GLU A 167 10.63 18.75 -21.91
CA GLU A 167 9.88 19.35 -20.81
C GLU A 167 10.12 18.58 -19.52
N ARG A 168 10.06 19.31 -18.41
CA ARG A 168 10.16 18.72 -17.07
C ARG A 168 8.88 18.93 -16.31
N SER A 169 8.43 17.89 -15.63
CA SER A 169 7.22 17.90 -14.81
C SER A 169 7.58 17.64 -13.36
N LEU A 170 7.15 18.54 -12.47
CA LEU A 170 7.28 18.37 -11.03
C LEU A 170 5.99 17.75 -10.51
N ILE A 171 6.11 16.58 -9.90
CA ILE A 171 5.04 15.90 -9.18
C ILE A 171 5.28 16.17 -7.70
N ILE A 172 4.22 16.60 -7.02
CA ILE A 172 4.21 16.87 -5.59
C ILE A 172 3.10 16.01 -4.98
N ASP A 173 3.48 15.03 -4.18
CA ASP A 173 2.59 14.17 -3.43
C ASP A 173 2.59 14.57 -1.96
N LEU A 174 1.43 15.01 -1.48
CA LEU A 174 1.23 15.39 -0.09
C LEU A 174 0.42 14.30 0.61
N GLY A 175 1.12 13.41 1.29
CA GLY A 175 0.54 12.35 2.09
C GLY A 175 0.09 12.83 3.47
N GLY A 176 -0.44 11.90 4.27
CA GLY A 176 -0.83 12.20 5.66
C GLY A 176 0.35 12.59 6.56
N THR A 177 1.55 12.09 6.25
CA THR A 177 2.77 12.33 7.04
C THR A 177 4.04 12.55 6.23
N THR A 178 3.96 12.51 4.90
CA THR A 178 5.13 12.66 4.01
C THR A 178 4.81 13.66 2.91
N LEU A 179 5.87 14.29 2.41
CA LEU A 179 5.82 15.07 1.17
C LEU A 179 6.86 14.50 0.21
N ASP A 180 6.40 13.89 -0.87
CA ASP A 180 7.26 13.28 -1.88
C ASP A 180 7.21 14.08 -3.18
N CYS A 181 8.37 14.43 -3.69
CA CYS A 181 8.54 15.25 -4.89
C CYS A 181 9.37 14.50 -5.94
N GLY A 182 8.86 14.44 -7.17
CA GLY A 182 9.55 13.84 -8.31
C GLY A 182 9.64 14.80 -9.49
N LEU A 183 10.83 14.97 -10.06
CA LEU A 183 11.06 15.73 -11.28
C LEU A 183 11.27 14.76 -12.45
N ILE A 184 10.31 14.70 -13.36
CA ILE A 184 10.31 13.80 -14.52
C ILE A 184 10.68 14.58 -15.79
N LEU A 185 11.46 13.96 -16.67
CA LEU A 185 11.69 14.43 -18.03
C LEU A 185 10.68 13.78 -19.00
N GLY A 186 9.98 14.61 -19.76
CA GLY A 186 8.93 14.21 -20.70
C GLY A 186 7.76 13.47 -20.06
N ALA A 187 7.12 12.59 -20.84
CA ALA A 187 6.09 11.65 -20.40
C ALA A 187 6.73 10.32 -19.96
N PHE A 188 7.64 10.40 -18.96
CA PHE A 188 8.41 9.28 -18.38
C PHE A 188 9.63 8.79 -19.18
N GLU A 189 10.21 9.62 -20.06
CA GLU A 189 11.47 9.30 -20.72
C GLU A 189 12.68 9.26 -19.76
N GLY A 190 12.58 9.91 -18.59
CA GLY A 190 13.59 9.78 -17.54
C GLY A 190 13.19 10.46 -16.23
N ILE A 191 13.91 10.14 -15.16
CA ILE A 191 13.79 10.77 -13.84
C ILE A 191 14.99 11.68 -13.64
N SER A 192 14.74 12.97 -13.41
CA SER A 192 15.80 13.97 -13.18
C SER A 192 16.19 14.06 -11.71
N GLU A 193 15.22 14.07 -10.81
CA GLU A 193 15.47 14.22 -9.37
C GLU A 193 14.29 13.67 -8.55
N ILE A 194 14.58 13.09 -7.40
CA ILE A 194 13.60 12.60 -6.42
C ILE A 194 13.96 13.16 -5.05
N ARG A 195 12.96 13.63 -4.30
CA ARG A 195 13.11 14.05 -2.90
C ARG A 195 11.90 13.62 -2.08
N GLY A 196 12.12 13.14 -0.86
CA GLY A 196 11.07 12.87 0.12
C GLY A 196 11.36 13.62 1.43
N TYR A 197 10.31 14.08 2.10
CA TYR A 197 10.34 14.85 3.34
C TYR A 197 9.41 14.26 4.40
#